data_AF-A0A396IB14-F1
#
_entry.id   AF-A0A396IB14-F1
#
_cell.length_a   1.000
_cell.length_b   1.000
_cell.length_c   1.000
_cell.angle_alpha   90.00
_cell.angle_beta   90.00
_cell.angle_gamma   90.00
#
_symmetry.space_group_name_H-M   'P 1'
#
loop_
_entity.id
_entity.type
_entity.pdbx_description
1 polymer ?
#
loop_
_entity_poly.entity_id
_entity_poly.type
_entity_poly.pdbx_seq_one_letter_code
_entity_poly.pdbx_strand_id
1 'polypeptide(L)'
;MAFKSRSIVPWNLRNSWLIYITITSSTQFIISHNFREVNQCVDRLANLGLQMDIYHRWDSIPPTILNAFIRNRLSLPEYRFC
;
A
#
# COMPACT_ATOMS: atom_id res chain seq x y z
N MET A 1 -0.09 5.39 -16.71
CA MET A 1 0.39 5.41 -15.31
C MET A 1 0.74 6.83 -14.91
N ALA A 2 0.34 7.28 -13.72
CA ALA A 2 0.53 8.66 -13.24
C ALA A 2 2.00 9.11 -13.21
N PHE A 3 2.95 8.19 -12.99
CA PHE A 3 4.40 8.48 -13.07
C PHE A 3 4.87 8.96 -14.46
N LYS A 4 4.19 8.57 -15.54
CA LYS A 4 4.52 9.00 -16.91
C LYS A 4 3.71 10.21 -17.37
N SER A 5 2.58 10.51 -16.73
CA SER A 5 1.70 11.60 -17.13
C SER A 5 1.10 12.29 -15.91
N ARG A 6 1.57 13.52 -15.67
CA ARG A 6 1.15 14.37 -14.54
C ARG A 6 -0.29 14.87 -14.67
N SER A 7 -0.87 14.85 -15.86
CA SER A 7 -2.26 15.31 -16.10
C SER A 7 -3.32 14.35 -15.56
N ILE A 8 -2.94 13.10 -15.25
CA ILE A 8 -3.84 12.09 -14.67
C ILE A 8 -4.02 12.31 -13.16
N VAL A 9 -3.13 13.08 -12.52
CA VAL A 9 -3.17 13.31 -11.07
C VAL A 9 -4.26 14.33 -10.73
N PRO A 10 -5.25 13.97 -9.89
CA PRO A 10 -6.27 14.90 -9.43
C PRO A 10 -5.66 16.14 -8.76
N TRP A 11 -6.28 17.31 -8.97
CA TRP A 11 -5.77 18.59 -8.47
C TRP A 11 -5.55 18.59 -6.95
N ASN A 12 -6.44 17.95 -6.20
CA ASN A 12 -6.39 17.86 -4.73
C ASN A 12 -5.25 16.96 -4.21
N LEU A 13 -4.65 16.13 -5.07
CA LEU A 13 -3.50 15.28 -4.73
C LEU A 13 -2.18 15.80 -5.31
N ARG A 14 -2.22 16.89 -6.08
CA ARG A 14 -1.07 17.36 -6.87
C ARG A 14 0.13 17.72 -6.00
N ASN A 15 -0.09 18.39 -4.87
CA ASN A 15 1.00 18.80 -3.98
C ASN A 15 1.72 17.60 -3.37
N SER A 16 0.97 16.66 -2.79
CA SER A 16 1.53 15.43 -2.24
C SER A 16 2.25 14.62 -3.32
N TRP A 17 1.66 14.53 -4.52
CA TRP A 17 2.28 13.87 -5.66
C TRP A 17 3.65 14.46 -6.04
N LEU A 18 3.76 15.80 -6.07
CA LEU A 18 5.03 16.48 -6.36
C LEU A 18 6.10 16.12 -5.31
N ILE A 19 5.74 16.10 -4.03
CA ILE A 19 6.65 15.72 -2.94
C ILE A 19 7.17 14.30 -3.15
N TYR A 20 6.29 13.33 -3.41
CA TYR A 20 6.70 11.94 -3.59
C TYR A 20 7.49 11.71 -4.89
N ILE A 21 7.18 12.41 -5.99
CA ILE A 21 8.00 12.38 -7.21
C ILE A 21 9.43 12.85 -6.91
N THR A 22 9.58 13.93 -6.15
CA THR A 22 10.91 14.44 -5.78
C THR A 22 11.69 13.40 -4.95
N ILE A 23 11.05 12.80 -3.93
CA ILE A 23 11.68 11.76 -3.10
C ILE A 23 12.08 10.55 -3.95
N THR A 24 11.19 10.11 -4.85
CA THR A 24 11.42 8.93 -5.70
C THR A 24 12.40 9.18 -6.85
N SER A 25 12.65 10.44 -7.22
CA SER A 25 13.64 10.77 -8.26
C SER A 25 15.08 10.40 -7.86
N SER A 26 15.36 10.36 -6.56
CA SER A 26 16.65 9.96 -6.00
C SER A 26 16.72 8.48 -5.59
N THR A 27 15.67 7.69 -5.81
CA THR A 27 15.64 6.27 -5.43
C THR A 27 15.53 5.37 -6.65
N GLN A 28 16.22 4.23 -6.63
CA GLN A 28 16.02 3.18 -7.61
C GLN A 28 14.84 2.31 -7.18
N PHE A 29 13.77 2.29 -7.95
CA PHE A 29 12.58 1.49 -7.65
C PHE A 29 11.96 0.92 -8.93
N ILE A 30 11.23 -0.17 -8.78
CA ILE A 30 10.50 -0.84 -9.86
C ILE A 30 9.00 -0.68 -9.59
N ILE A 31 8.26 -0.23 -10.59
CA ILE A 31 6.79 -0.22 -10.56
C ILE A 31 6.31 -1.49 -11.26
N SER A 32 5.87 -2.47 -10.48
CA SER A 32 5.20 -3.67 -10.97
C SER A 32 3.72 -3.66 -10.56
N HIS A 33 2.88 -4.25 -11.40
CA HIS A 33 1.51 -4.54 -11.00
C HIS A 33 1.51 -5.83 -10.18
N ASN A 34 1.45 -5.72 -8.86
CA ASN A 34 1.39 -6.87 -7.98
C ASN A 34 -0.08 -7.29 -7.82
N PHE A 35 -0.38 -8.54 -8.16
CA PHE A 35 -1.71 -9.12 -7.96
C PHE A 35 -2.05 -9.09 -6.46
N ARG A 36 -3.31 -8.77 -6.14
CA ARG A 36 -3.84 -8.48 -4.78
C ARG A 36 -3.37 -9.42 -3.66
N GLU A 37 -3.06 -10.67 -3.98
CA GLU A 37 -2.60 -11.66 -3.01
C GLU A 37 -1.37 -11.20 -2.22
N VAL A 38 -0.39 -10.57 -2.87
CA VAL A 38 0.88 -10.19 -2.22
C VAL A 38 0.73 -8.95 -1.34
N ASN A 39 -0.33 -8.16 -1.54
CA ASN A 39 -0.56 -6.91 -0.80
C ASN A 39 -1.63 -7.04 0.30
N GLN A 40 -2.04 -8.25 0.66
CA GLN A 40 -3.19 -8.44 1.55
C GLN A 40 -2.98 -7.85 2.96
N CYS A 41 -1.73 -7.83 3.46
CA CYS A 41 -1.41 -7.14 4.72
C CYS A 41 -1.66 -5.63 4.64
N VAL A 42 -1.28 -5.02 3.52
CA VAL A 42 -1.47 -3.59 3.27
C VAL A 42 -2.96 -3.27 3.14
N ASP A 43 -3.72 -4.10 2.41
CA ASP A 43 -5.17 -3.94 2.29
C ASP A 43 -5.88 -4.05 3.65
N ARG A 44 -5.51 -5.03 4.48
CA ARG A 44 -6.06 -5.17 5.84
C ARG A 44 -5.68 -4.00 6.74
N LEU A 45 -4.44 -3.51 6.66
CA LEU A 45 -4.00 -2.31 7.38
C LEU A 45 -4.78 -1.06 6.96
N ALA A 46 -4.97 -0.86 5.66
CA ALA A 46 -5.75 0.26 5.14
C ALA A 46 -7.21 0.21 5.63
N ASN A 47 -7.83 -0.98 5.63
CA ASN A 47 -9.18 -1.15 6.15
C ASN A 47 -9.29 -0.86 7.65
N LEU A 48 -8.29 -1.24 8.45
CA LEU A 48 -8.24 -0.82 9.86
C LEU A 48 -8.11 0.70 9.98
N GLY A 49 -7.24 1.32 9.18
CA GLY A 49 -7.06 2.78 9.17
C GLY A 49 -8.34 3.54 8.82
N LEU A 50 -9.21 3.01 7.95
CA LEU A 50 -10.51 3.62 7.64
C LEU A 50 -11.46 3.66 8.84
N GLN A 51 -11.26 2.79 9.84
CA GLN A 51 -12.06 2.75 11.06
C GLN A 51 -11.50 3.67 12.16
N MET A 52 -10.38 4.35 11.91
CA MET A 52 -9.69 5.17 12.89
C MET A 52 -9.75 6.65 12.50
N ASP A 53 -10.28 7.49 13.39
CA ASP A 53 -10.32 8.94 13.19
C ASP A 53 -8.99 9.65 13.47
N ILE A 54 -8.00 8.90 13.95
CA ILE A 54 -6.69 9.43 14.33
C ILE A 54 -5.57 8.67 13.63
N TYR A 55 -4.47 9.39 13.36
CA TYR A 55 -3.23 8.76 12.96
C TYR A 55 -2.77 7.77 14.03
N HIS A 56 -2.57 6.52 13.63
CA HIS A 56 -2.13 5.46 14.52
C HIS A 56 -0.89 4.77 13.94
N ARG A 57 0.15 4.69 14.76
CA ARG A 57 1.35 3.92 14.48
C ARG A 57 1.30 2.64 15.30
N TRP A 58 1.38 1.50 14.62
CA TRP A 58 1.46 0.21 15.28
C TRP A 58 2.92 -0.15 15.57
N ASP A 59 3.27 -0.28 16.85
CA ASP A 59 4.59 -0.79 17.28
C ASP A 59 4.65 -2.33 17.26
N SER A 60 3.49 -3.00 17.18
CA SER A 60 3.35 -4.44 17.07
C SER A 60 2.30 -4.82 16.01
N ILE A 61 2.38 -6.05 15.48
CA ILE A 61 1.48 -6.50 14.41
C ILE A 61 0.05 -6.60 14.96
N PRO A 62 -0.95 -5.91 14.37
CA PRO A 62 -2.32 -6.00 14.84
C PRO A 62 -2.88 -7.42 14.61
N PRO A 63 -3.70 -7.95 15.53
CA PRO A 63 -4.26 -9.30 15.42
C PRO A 63 -4.98 -9.55 14.09
N THR A 64 -5.68 -8.54 13.55
CA THR A 64 -6.45 -8.62 12.31
C THR A 64 -5.59 -8.91 11.06
N ILE A 65 -4.32 -8.51 11.09
CA ILE A 65 -3.36 -8.69 9.98
C ILE A 65 -2.45 -9.90 10.22
N LEU A 66 -2.34 -10.39 11.45
CA LEU A 66 -1.41 -11.46 11.83
C LEU A 66 -1.48 -12.69 10.91
N ASN A 67 -2.69 -13.14 10.56
CA ASN A 67 -2.85 -14.29 9.66
C ASN A 67 -2.30 -14.02 8.25
N ALA A 68 -2.61 -12.86 7.67
CA ALA A 68 -2.06 -12.48 6.36
C ALA A 68 -0.54 -12.31 6.42
N PHE A 69 -0.04 -11.76 7.53
CA PHE A 69 1.39 -11.59 7.74
C PHE A 69 2.12 -12.94 7.80
N ILE A 70 1.61 -13.90 8.56
CA ILE A 70 2.20 -15.24 8.66
C ILE A 70 2.19 -15.94 7.31
N ARG A 71 1.07 -15.89 6.57
CA ARG A 71 0.97 -16.50 5.24
C ARG A 71 1.95 -15.88 4.25
N ASN A 72 2.02 -14.55 4.20
CA ASN A 72 2.98 -13.83 3.36
C ASN A 72 4.43 -14.18 3.73
N ARG A 73 4.75 -14.24 5.04
CA ARG A 73 6.08 -14.64 5.51
C ARG A 73 6.45 -16.06 5.10
N LEU A 74 5.47 -16.96 5.04
CA LEU A 74 5.65 -18.35 4.59
C LEU A 74 5.55 -18.52 3.07
N SER A 75 5.41 -17.42 2.31
CA SER A 75 5.19 -17.45 0.85
C SER A 75 4.00 -18.32 0.44
N LEU A 76 2.99 -18.42 1.31
CA LEU A 76 1.79 -19.17 1.03
C LEU A 76 0.85 -18.33 0.15
N PRO A 77 0.33 -18.89 -0.96
CA PRO A 77 -0.59 -18.17 -1.81
C PRO A 77 -1.90 -17.85 -1.09
N GLU A 78 -2.56 -16.77 -1.49
CA GLU A 78 -3.77 -16.29 -0.84
C GLU A 78 -4.92 -16.15 -1.83
N TYR A 79 -5.34 -17.31 -2.34
CA TYR A 79 -6.42 -17.44 -3.31
C TYR A 79 -7.73 -16.88 -2.76
N ARG A 80 -8.30 -15.89 -3.46
CA ARG A 80 -9.71 -15.54 -3.34
C ARG A 80 -10.44 -16.24 -4.46
N PHE A 81 -11.19 -17.28 -4.14
CA PHE A 81 -12.19 -17.81 -5.06
C PHE A 81 -13.32 -16.78 -5.11
N CYS A 82 -13.47 -16.13 -6.28
CA CYS A 82 -14.59 -15.25 -6.57
C CYS A 82 -15.84 -16.08 -6.88
#